data_AF-A0A947EX67-F1
#
_entry.id   AF-A0A947EX67-F1
#
_cell.length_a   1.000
_cell.length_b   1.000
_cell.length_c   1.000
_cell.angle_alpha   90.00
_cell.angle_beta   90.00
_cell.angle_gamma   90.00
#
_symmetry.space_group_name_H-M   'P 1'
#
loop_
_entity.id
_entity.type
_entity.pdbx_description
1 polymer ?
#
loop_
_entity_poly.entity_id
_entity_poly.type
_entity_poly.pdbx_seq_one_letter_code
_entity_poly.pdbx_strand_id
1 'polypeptide(L)' 'MTLNCKGQLISLEHPLVMGILNITPDSFYDGGRYQQPGEVLKQTEKMLKEGAALIDVGAY' A
#
# COMPACT_ATOMS: atom_id res chain seq x y z
N MET A 1 -7.84 -21.29 3.12
CA MET A 1 -6.65 -20.97 3.95
C MET A 1 -6.74 -19.51 4.36
N THR A 2 -6.34 -19.13 5.58
CA THR A 2 -6.46 -17.75 6.07
C THR A 2 -5.13 -17.22 6.60
N LEU A 3 -4.88 -15.92 6.41
CA LEU A 3 -3.77 -15.18 7.02
C LEU A 3 -4.30 -14.33 8.18
N ASN A 4 -3.66 -14.43 9.35
CA ASN A 4 -3.98 -13.57 10.49
C ASN A 4 -3.08 -12.32 10.48
N CYS A 5 -3.69 -11.15 10.24
CA CYS A 5 -3.04 -9.85 10.32
C CYS A 5 -3.57 -9.09 11.54
N LYS A 6 -2.83 -9.14 12.67
CA LYS A 6 -3.18 -8.44 13.93
C LYS A 6 -4.61 -8.75 14.43
N GLY A 7 -5.06 -10.00 14.29
CA GLY A 7 -6.40 -10.45 14.70
C GLY A 7 -7.45 -10.40 13.59
N GLN A 8 -7.14 -9.77 12.46
CA GLN A 8 -7.99 -9.80 11.27
C GLN A 8 -7.64 -11.02 10.42
N LEU A 9 -8.63 -11.89 10.18
CA LEU A 9 -8.48 -13.04 9.29
C LEU A 9 -8.76 -12.62 7.85
N ILE A 10 -7.78 -12.84 6.97
CA ILE A 10 -7.86 -12.56 5.54
C ILE A 10 -7.93 -13.89 4.79
N SER A 11 -8.96 -14.07 3.95
CA SER A 11 -9.08 -15.29 3.13
C SER A 11 -8.06 -15.28 2.00
N LEU A 12 -7.36 -16.40 1.83
CA LEU A 12 -6.43 -16.65 0.72
C LEU A 12 -6.99 -17.69 -0.28
N GLU A 13 -8.32 -17.83 -0.34
CA GLU A 13 -8.98 -18.74 -1.30
C GLU A 13 -8.82 -18.31 -2.75
N HIS A 14 -8.55 -17.02 -2.98
CA HIS A 14 -8.21 -16.46 -4.28
C HIS A 14 -6.91 -15.65 -4.18
N PRO A 15 -6.17 -15.48 -5.30
CA PRO A 15 -5.03 -14.59 -5.32
C PRO A 15 -5.42 -13.18 -4.89
N LEU A 16 -4.63 -12.60 -3.99
CA LEU A 16 -4.79 -11.23 -3.53
C LEU A 16 -3.72 -10.35 -4.16
N VAL A 17 -4.10 -9.13 -4.53
CA VAL A 17 -3.16 -8.11 -4.99
C VAL A 17 -2.68 -7.30 -3.79
N MET A 18 -1.37 -7.13 -3.68
CA MET A 18 -0.72 -6.26 -2.70
C MET A 18 -0.12 -5.06 -3.44
N GLY A 19 -0.59 -3.85 -3.11
CA GLY A 19 0.00 -2.62 -3.61
C GLY A 19 1.28 -2.29 -2.86
N ILE A 20 2.34 -1.92 -3.58
CA ILE A 20 3.62 -1.51 -2.97
C ILE A 20 3.67 0.01 -2.91
N LEU A 21 3.78 0.58 -1.71
CA LEU A 21 3.83 2.01 -1.46
C LEU A 21 5.16 2.37 -0.77
N ASN A 22 6.12 2.85 -1.56
CA ASN A 22 7.41 3.32 -1.07
C ASN A 22 7.35 4.82 -0.76
N ILE A 23 7.65 5.19 0.48
CA ILE A 23 7.65 6.55 1.01
C ILE A 23 9.08 6.86 1.44
N THR A 24 9.93 7.20 0.47
CA THR A 24 11.34 7.52 0.71
C THR A 24 11.68 8.92 0.19
N PRO A 25 12.60 9.66 0.86
CA PRO A 25 12.97 11.01 0.41
C PRO A 25 13.61 11.04 -0.98
N ASP A 26 14.27 9.94 -1.38
CA ASP A 26 15.11 9.85 -2.57
C ASP A 26 14.40 9.27 -3.80
N SER A 27 13.09 9.45 -3.95
CA SER A 27 12.41 9.20 -5.23
C SER A 27 12.78 10.31 -6.23
N PHE A 28 14.02 10.25 -6.75
CA PHE A 28 14.62 11.17 -7.72
C PHE A 28 13.81 11.33 -9.02
N TYR A 29 12.80 10.47 -9.24
CA TYR A 29 11.94 10.47 -10.43
C TYR A 29 10.68 11.35 -10.32
N ASP A 30 10.18 11.67 -9.11
CA ASP A 30 8.86 12.32 -8.94
C ASP A 30 8.89 13.66 -8.18
N GLY A 31 10.07 14.21 -7.89
CA GLY A 31 10.21 15.56 -7.32
C GLY A 31 9.59 15.73 -5.93
N GLY A 32 9.60 14.69 -5.10
CA GLY A 32 9.09 14.77 -3.71
C GLY A 32 7.56 14.70 -3.58
N ARG A 33 6.85 14.20 -4.61
CA ARG A 33 5.37 14.13 -4.65
C ARG A 33 4.70 13.38 -3.51
N TYR A 34 5.42 12.56 -2.74
CA TYR A 34 4.86 11.82 -1.59
C TYR A 34 5.42 12.26 -0.22
N GLN A 35 6.02 13.44 -0.12
CA GLN A 35 6.56 13.95 1.15
C GLN A 35 5.48 14.46 2.13
N GLN A 36 4.22 14.55 1.67
CA GLN A 36 3.10 15.01 2.48
C GLN A 36 2.17 13.82 2.80
N PRO A 37 1.76 13.63 4.06
CA PRO A 37 0.86 12.55 4.46
C PRO A 37 -0.41 12.43 3.59
N GLY A 38 -0.91 13.55 3.06
CA GLY A 38 -2.07 13.56 2.17
C GLY A 38 -1.86 12.83 0.84
N GLU A 39 -0.66 12.84 0.27
CA GLU A 39 -0.37 12.19 -1.01
C GLU A 39 -0.23 10.67 -0.83
N VAL A 40 0.34 10.24 0.30
CA VAL A 40 0.38 8.82 0.72
C VAL A 40 -1.04 8.26 0.84
N LEU A 41 -1.96 9.02 1.46
CA LEU A 41 -3.35 8.62 1.61
C LEU A 41 -4.08 8.54 0.26
N LYS A 42 -3.90 9.53 -0.63
CA LYS A 42 -4.49 9.50 -1.98
C LYS A 42 -4.01 8.30 -2.80
N GLN A 43 -2.72 8.01 -2.74
CA GLN A 43 -2.16 6.88 -3.47
C GLN A 43 -2.66 5.54 -2.91
N THR A 44 -2.76 5.43 -1.58
CA THR A 44 -3.37 4.28 -0.91
C THR A 44 -4.83 4.11 -1.36
N GLU A 45 -5.63 5.18 -1.34
CA GLU A 45 -7.03 5.15 -1.77
C GLU A 45 -7.16 4.70 -3.23
N LYS A 46 -6.29 5.19 -4.11
CA LYS A 46 -6.25 4.79 -5.52
C LYS A 46 -5.98 3.28 -5.65
N MET A 47 -4.97 2.74 -4.99
CA MET A 47 -4.64 1.31 -5.04
C MET A 47 -5.80 0.44 -4.58
N LEU A 48 -6.50 0.84 -3.51
CA LEU A 48 -7.68 0.13 -3.02
C LEU A 48 -8.82 0.15 -4.05
N LYS A 49 -9.07 1.29 -4.71
CA LYS A 49 -10.06 1.39 -5.80
C LYS A 49 -9.71 0.55 -7.02
N GLU A 50 -8.43 0.36 -7.28
CA GLU A 50 -7.91 -0.49 -8.37
C GLU A 50 -7.92 -1.99 -8.01
N GLY A 51 -8.30 -2.35 -6.78
CA GLY A 51 -8.51 -3.74 -6.36
C GLY A 51 -7.38 -4.34 -5.53
N ALA A 52 -6.45 -3.52 -5.02
CA ALA A 52 -5.49 -4.00 -4.03
C ALA A 52 -6.22 -4.40 -2.73
N ALA A 53 -5.93 -5.61 -2.23
CA ALA A 53 -6.48 -6.11 -0.97
C ALA A 53 -5.54 -5.81 0.21
N LEU A 54 -4.26 -5.59 -0.07
CA LEU A 54 -3.21 -5.32 0.90
C LEU A 54 -2.35 -4.16 0.39
N ILE A 55 -1.72 -3.45 1.32
CA ILE A 55 -0.73 -2.40 0.99
C ILE A 55 0.53 -2.71 1.79
N ASP A 56 1.65 -2.84 1.09
CA ASP A 56 2.99 -2.95 1.68
C ASP A 56 3.62 -1.55 1.69
N VAL A 57 3.90 -1.05 2.89
CA VAL A 57 4.39 0.33 3.08
C VAL A 57 5.85 0.28 3.51
N GLY A 58 6.74 0.71 2.62
CA GLY A 58 8.16 0.90 2.90
C GLY A 58 8.47 2.36 3.18
N ALA A 59 8.95 2.69 4.38
CA ALA A 59 9.40 4.04 4.75
C ALA A 59 10.68 3.96 5.60
N TYR A 60 11.64 4.86 5.36
CA TYR A 60 12.87 4.99 6.17
C TYR A 60 13.24 6.45 6.42
#